data_AF-A0A927FED9-F1
#
_entry.id   AF-A0A927FED9-F1
#
_cell.length_a   1.000
_cell.length_b   1.000
_cell.length_c   1.000
_cell.angle_alpha   90.00
_cell.angle_beta   90.00
_cell.angle_gamma   90.00
#
_symmetry.space_group_name_H-M   'P 1'
#
loop_
_entity.id
_entity.type
_entity.pdbx_description
1 polymer ?
#
loop_
_entity_poly.entity_id
_entity_poly.type
_entity_poly.pdbx_seq_one_letter_code
_entity_poly.pdbx_strand_id
1 'polypeptide(L)'
;MKHFNAAFLRSLFAFFALALCAAAHGQDANKTEFGPYVALTRDANIVQDVKVEENGRIYLLLNPDFKEKEIILKNSSALKSGYRKWFNGEFELVSPANQGKAPGEYTDWVTTSGNYVEYYMEGKLILHLAKKSVANR
;
A
#
# COMPACT_ATOMS: atom_id res chain seq x y z
N MET A 1 45.39 22.20 -55.16
CA MET A 1 45.96 20.97 -55.76
C MET A 1 46.10 19.92 -54.69
N LYS A 2 45.56 18.72 -54.97
CA LYS A 2 45.92 17.40 -54.43
C LYS A 2 45.45 17.05 -53.00
N HIS A 3 44.38 16.26 -53.04
CA HIS A 3 43.88 15.26 -52.11
C HIS A 3 44.93 14.52 -51.27
N PHE A 4 44.57 14.20 -50.03
CA PHE A 4 44.98 12.95 -49.40
C PHE A 4 43.77 12.25 -48.76
N ASN A 5 43.76 10.94 -48.94
CA ASN A 5 42.60 10.06 -48.89
C ASN A 5 42.26 9.55 -47.49
N ALA A 6 41.02 9.06 -47.45
CA ALA A 6 40.34 8.33 -46.40
C ALA A 6 41.00 7.02 -45.96
N ALA A 7 40.41 6.49 -44.87
CA ALA A 7 40.41 5.12 -44.40
C ALA A 7 41.54 4.74 -43.43
N PHE A 8 41.24 4.72 -42.12
CA PHE A 8 41.18 3.49 -41.32
C PHE A 8 40.92 3.86 -39.85
N LEU A 9 39.69 3.65 -39.36
CA LEU A 9 39.40 2.87 -38.14
C LEU A 9 37.90 2.97 -37.84
N ARG A 10 37.16 1.98 -38.35
CA ARG A 10 35.89 1.55 -37.79
C ARG A 10 36.21 0.58 -36.65
N SER A 11 35.72 0.83 -35.44
CA SER A 11 35.31 -0.23 -34.50
C SER A 11 34.59 0.42 -33.32
N LEU A 12 33.25 0.42 -33.32
CA LEU A 12 32.44 -0.59 -32.63
C LEU A 12 32.35 -0.32 -31.12
N PHE A 13 31.54 0.68 -30.74
CA PHE A 13 30.94 0.78 -29.40
C PHE A 13 29.49 1.24 -29.56
N ALA A 14 28.69 0.38 -30.20
CA ALA A 14 27.25 0.40 -30.10
C ALA A 14 26.85 -0.93 -29.44
N PHE A 15 25.78 -0.89 -28.63
CA PHE A 15 25.24 -2.00 -27.83
C PHE A 15 25.89 -2.24 -26.46
N PHE A 16 25.44 -1.52 -25.42
CA PHE A 16 24.93 -2.17 -24.19
C PHE A 16 24.35 -1.13 -23.22
N ALA A 17 23.03 -0.93 -23.20
CA ALA A 17 22.27 -0.45 -22.04
C ALA A 17 20.76 -0.51 -22.32
N LEU A 18 20.29 -1.64 -22.85
CA LEU A 18 18.87 -1.91 -23.03
C LEU A 18 18.51 -3.22 -22.32
N ALA A 19 18.65 -3.23 -20.98
CA ALA A 19 18.18 -4.34 -20.14
C ALA A 19 18.13 -3.93 -18.67
N LEU A 20 17.34 -2.91 -18.34
CA LEU A 20 16.76 -2.75 -17.01
C LEU A 20 15.25 -2.99 -17.12
N CYS A 21 14.88 -4.14 -17.69
CA CYS A 21 13.69 -4.83 -17.23
C CYS A 21 14.02 -5.28 -15.79
N ALA A 22 13.82 -4.37 -14.84
CA ALA A 22 13.63 -4.76 -13.46
C ALA A 22 12.44 -5.73 -13.50
N ALA A 23 12.76 -7.03 -13.43
CA ALA A 23 11.80 -8.06 -13.15
C ALA A 23 11.13 -7.65 -11.84
N ALA A 24 9.95 -7.04 -11.96
CA ALA A 24 8.99 -6.94 -10.90
C ALA A 24 8.75 -8.41 -10.48
N HIS A 25 9.49 -8.84 -9.48
CA HIS A 25 9.19 -10.04 -8.74
C HIS A 25 7.87 -9.74 -8.05
N GLY A 26 6.77 -9.93 -8.78
CA GLY A 26 5.51 -10.28 -8.18
C GLY A 26 5.73 -11.62 -7.51
N GLN A 27 6.32 -11.58 -6.31
CA GLN A 27 6.19 -12.70 -5.40
C GLN A 27 4.70 -12.92 -5.26
N ASP A 28 4.25 -14.13 -5.57
CA ASP A 28 3.02 -14.69 -5.02
C ASP A 28 3.16 -14.61 -3.50
N ALA A 29 2.82 -13.44 -2.98
CA ALA A 29 2.75 -13.17 -1.57
C ALA A 29 1.59 -14.01 -1.09
N ASN A 30 1.89 -15.00 -0.24
CA ASN A 30 0.91 -15.70 0.54
C ASN A 30 0.00 -14.64 1.18
N LYS A 31 -1.19 -14.43 0.60
CA LYS A 31 -1.99 -13.23 0.86
C LYS A 31 -2.40 -13.29 2.32
N THR A 32 -1.96 -12.34 3.12
CA THR A 32 -2.30 -12.34 4.55
C THR A 32 -3.79 -12.04 4.70
N GLU A 33 -4.51 -12.93 5.36
CA GLU A 33 -5.95 -12.79 5.58
C GLU A 33 -6.26 -12.33 7.00
N PHE A 34 -7.28 -11.47 7.13
CA PHE A 34 -7.76 -10.96 8.40
C PHE A 34 -9.28 -11.01 8.42
N GLY A 35 -9.84 -12.10 8.95
CA GLY A 35 -11.29 -12.35 8.90
C GLY A 35 -11.85 -12.30 7.46
N PRO A 36 -12.80 -11.40 7.14
CA PRO A 36 -13.36 -11.26 5.80
C PRO A 36 -12.49 -10.44 4.84
N TYR A 37 -11.29 -10.02 5.24
CA TYR A 37 -10.38 -9.20 4.43
C TYR A 37 -9.13 -9.97 4.02
N VAL A 38 -8.53 -9.49 2.92
CA VAL A 38 -7.23 -9.90 2.41
C VAL A 38 -6.37 -8.65 2.31
N ALA A 39 -5.16 -8.70 2.84
CA ALA A 39 -4.18 -7.63 2.67
C ALA A 39 -3.57 -7.71 1.26
N LEU A 40 -3.83 -6.68 0.45
CA LEU A 40 -3.19 -6.47 -0.84
C LEU A 40 -1.81 -5.81 -0.68
N THR A 41 -1.63 -5.07 0.40
CA THR A 41 -0.36 -4.42 0.77
C THR A 41 -0.34 -4.26 2.27
N ARG A 42 0.81 -4.50 2.90
CA ARG A 42 1.03 -4.25 4.33
C ARG A 42 2.51 -3.96 4.56
N ASP A 43 2.81 -2.83 5.19
CA ASP A 43 4.12 -2.58 5.77
C ASP A 43 4.16 -3.17 7.18
N ALA A 44 4.77 -4.34 7.32
CA ALA A 44 4.84 -5.06 8.60
C ALA A 44 5.71 -4.36 9.66
N ASN A 45 6.55 -3.39 9.26
CA ASN A 45 7.34 -2.59 10.22
C ASN A 45 6.47 -1.54 10.94
N ILE A 46 5.34 -1.17 10.34
CA ILE A 46 4.40 -0.18 10.87
C ILE A 46 3.15 -0.86 11.41
N VAL A 47 2.52 -1.74 10.62
CA VAL A 47 1.31 -2.49 11.00
C VAL A 47 1.70 -3.91 11.40
N GLN A 48 1.78 -4.16 12.69
CA GLN A 48 2.20 -5.44 13.28
C GLN A 48 1.09 -6.48 13.29
N ASP A 49 -0.17 -6.07 13.36
CA ASP A 49 -1.32 -6.97 13.21
C ASP A 49 -2.59 -6.21 12.78
N VAL A 50 -3.59 -6.96 12.30
CA VAL A 50 -4.92 -6.46 12.00
C VAL A 50 -5.95 -7.40 12.62
N LYS A 51 -6.77 -6.88 13.53
CA LYS A 51 -7.89 -7.63 14.10
C LYS A 51 -9.20 -7.17 13.48
N VAL A 52 -10.02 -8.12 13.07
CA VAL A 52 -11.36 -7.85 12.53
C VAL A 52 -12.39 -8.61 13.35
N GLU A 53 -13.31 -7.89 13.97
CA GLU A 53 -14.43 -8.47 14.71
C GLU A 53 -15.58 -8.85 13.78
N GLU A 54 -16.49 -9.71 14.25
CA GLU A 54 -17.66 -10.18 13.49
C GLU A 54 -18.57 -9.06 13.00
N ASN A 55 -18.64 -7.96 13.76
CA ASN A 55 -19.40 -6.74 13.41
C ASN A 55 -18.72 -5.88 12.32
N GLY A 56 -17.58 -6.32 11.78
CA GLY A 56 -16.82 -5.63 10.74
C GLY A 56 -15.91 -4.51 11.24
N ARG A 57 -15.74 -4.35 12.56
CA ARG A 57 -14.78 -3.42 13.14
C ARG A 57 -13.36 -3.88 12.86
N ILE A 58 -12.57 -2.99 12.29
CA ILE A 58 -11.16 -3.22 11.94
C ILE A 58 -10.30 -2.44 12.92
N TYR A 59 -9.39 -3.15 13.58
CA TYR A 59 -8.42 -2.62 14.51
C TYR A 59 -7.01 -2.86 13.97
N LEU A 60 -6.11 -1.90 14.14
CA LEU A 60 -4.70 -2.09 13.81
C LEU A 60 -3.89 -2.29 15.09
N LEU A 61 -2.87 -3.15 15.04
CA LEU A 61 -1.80 -3.13 16.00
C LEU A 61 -0.61 -2.44 15.33
N LEU A 62 -0.23 -1.27 15.84
CA LEU A 62 0.87 -0.49 15.29
C LEU A 62 2.16 -0.79 16.04
N ASN A 63 3.29 -0.71 15.33
CA ASN A 63 4.58 -0.61 15.97
C ASN A 63 4.57 0.64 16.90
N PRO A 64 4.98 0.49 18.18
CA PRO A 64 5.03 1.59 19.14
C PRO A 64 5.76 2.85 18.66
N ASP A 65 6.77 2.70 17.78
CA ASP A 65 7.54 3.83 17.23
C ASP A 65 6.69 4.72 16.30
N PHE A 66 5.55 4.23 15.83
CA PHE A 66 4.65 4.90 14.87
C PHE A 66 3.30 5.28 15.49
N LYS A 67 3.09 4.96 16.77
CA LYS A 67 1.78 5.08 17.43
C LYS A 67 1.25 6.53 17.53
N GLU A 68 2.13 7.52 17.57
CA GLU A 68 1.70 8.93 17.66
C GLU A 68 1.49 9.59 16.27
N LYS A 69 1.73 8.86 15.18
CA LYS A 69 1.65 9.40 13.82
C LYS A 69 0.23 9.34 13.28
N GLU A 70 -0.25 10.40 12.67
CA GLU A 70 -1.59 10.41 12.06
C GLU A 70 -1.78 9.32 11.01
N ILE A 71 -2.95 8.69 11.01
CA ILE A 71 -3.39 7.75 9.98
C ILE A 71 -4.54 8.37 9.19
N ILE A 72 -4.40 8.38 7.87
CA ILE A 72 -5.43 8.81 6.93
C ILE A 72 -6.03 7.58 6.28
N LEU A 73 -7.35 7.44 6.37
CA LEU A 73 -8.08 6.32 5.79
C LEU A 73 -8.87 6.76 4.57
N LYS A 74 -8.83 5.93 3.51
CA LYS A 74 -9.67 6.06 2.33
C LYS A 74 -10.42 4.76 2.10
N ASN A 75 -11.66 4.83 1.63
CA ASN A 75 -12.41 3.64 1.24
C ASN A 75 -12.96 3.77 -0.18
N SER A 76 -13.09 2.64 -0.86
CA SER A 76 -13.49 2.64 -2.26
C SER A 76 -14.31 1.40 -2.63
N SER A 77 -15.06 1.50 -3.73
CA SER A 77 -15.82 0.38 -4.28
C SER A 77 -15.00 -0.44 -5.29
N ALA A 78 -14.00 0.18 -5.90
CA ALA A 78 -13.10 -0.41 -6.88
C ALA A 78 -11.63 -0.25 -6.43
N LEU A 79 -10.76 -1.09 -6.98
CA LEU A 79 -9.35 -1.11 -6.61
C LEU A 79 -8.71 0.26 -6.91
N LYS A 80 -8.22 0.95 -5.88
CA LYS A 80 -7.58 2.28 -5.95
C LYS A 80 -8.38 3.35 -6.73
N SER A 81 -9.71 3.23 -6.79
CA SER A 81 -10.57 4.13 -7.56
C SER A 81 -12.01 4.13 -7.04
N GLY A 82 -12.76 5.21 -7.34
CA GLY A 82 -14.14 5.34 -6.85
C GLY A 82 -14.20 5.48 -5.33
N TYR A 83 -13.40 6.41 -4.80
CA TYR A 83 -13.38 6.76 -3.38
C TYR A 83 -14.77 7.19 -2.90
N ARG A 84 -15.13 6.75 -1.70
CA ARG A 84 -16.43 7.02 -1.08
C ARG A 84 -16.23 8.04 0.03
N LYS A 85 -17.30 8.78 0.31
CA LYS A 85 -17.33 9.65 1.48
C LYS A 85 -17.55 8.79 2.73
N TRP A 86 -16.84 9.14 3.79
CA TRP A 86 -17.09 8.65 5.14
C TRP A 86 -18.34 9.30 5.74
N PHE A 87 -18.71 8.89 6.96
CA PHE A 87 -19.89 9.43 7.66
C PHE A 87 -19.81 10.94 7.93
N ASN A 88 -18.60 11.51 7.93
CA ASN A 88 -18.34 12.94 8.07
C ASN A 88 -18.50 13.73 6.75
N GLY A 89 -18.79 13.05 5.63
CA GLY A 89 -18.95 13.68 4.31
C GLY A 89 -17.65 13.89 3.52
N GLU A 90 -16.50 13.50 4.10
CA GLU A 90 -15.17 13.65 3.48
C GLU A 90 -14.68 12.33 2.86
N PHE A 91 -13.79 12.42 1.88
CA PHE A 91 -13.16 11.24 1.27
C PHE A 91 -12.04 10.63 2.13
N GLU A 92 -11.55 11.41 3.10
CA GLU A 92 -10.51 11.03 4.03
C GLU A 92 -11.08 11.01 5.45
N LEU A 93 -10.80 9.93 6.16
CA LEU A 93 -11.04 9.86 7.61
C LEU A 93 -9.69 9.94 8.30
N VAL A 94 -9.50 11.01 9.04
CA VAL A 94 -8.29 11.24 9.82
C VAL A 94 -8.47 10.61 11.20
N SER A 95 -7.60 9.67 11.55
CA SER A 95 -7.53 9.09 12.88
C SER A 95 -6.19 9.44 13.50
N PRO A 96 -6.15 9.94 14.75
CA PRO A 96 -4.94 9.84 15.55
C PRO A 96 -4.60 8.35 15.66
N ALA A 97 -3.35 7.94 15.38
CA ALA A 97 -3.01 6.52 15.30
C ALA A 97 -3.33 5.75 16.58
N ASN A 98 -3.21 6.37 17.74
CA ASN A 98 -3.19 5.60 18.99
C ASN A 98 -3.99 6.20 20.15
N GLN A 99 -4.73 7.31 20.01
CA GLN A 99 -5.66 7.90 21.01
C GLN A 99 -5.37 7.63 22.52
N GLY A 100 -4.10 7.66 22.96
CA GLY A 100 -3.71 7.36 24.35
C GLY A 100 -3.64 5.88 24.78
N LYS A 101 -3.69 4.90 23.86
CA LYS A 101 -3.51 3.47 24.16
C LYS A 101 -2.06 3.14 24.52
N ALA A 102 -1.86 2.10 25.33
CA ALA A 102 -0.53 1.65 25.73
C ALA A 102 0.22 1.00 24.54
N PRO A 103 1.56 0.97 24.55
CA PRO A 103 2.33 0.20 23.58
C PRO A 103 1.86 -1.26 23.51
N GLY A 104 1.68 -1.79 22.29
CA GLY A 104 1.23 -3.16 22.08
C GLY A 104 -0.30 -3.33 22.15
N GLU A 105 -1.06 -2.25 22.29
CA GLU A 105 -2.52 -2.28 22.21
C GLU A 105 -3.02 -1.94 20.81
N TYR A 106 -4.23 -2.42 20.52
CA TYR A 106 -4.92 -2.10 19.27
C TYR A 106 -5.42 -0.65 19.25
N THR A 107 -5.36 -0.03 18.07
CA THR A 107 -5.96 1.28 17.80
C THR A 107 -7.47 1.27 18.04
N ASP A 108 -8.11 2.44 18.01
CA ASP A 108 -9.56 2.46 17.83
C ASP A 108 -9.96 1.88 16.47
N TRP A 109 -11.22 1.51 16.37
CA TRP A 109 -11.74 0.77 15.24
C TRP A 109 -12.33 1.67 14.17
N VAL A 110 -12.37 1.14 12.95
CA VAL A 110 -13.15 1.68 11.85
C VAL A 110 -14.07 0.61 11.28
N THR A 111 -15.22 1.02 10.76
CA THR A 111 -16.05 0.20 9.87
C THR A 111 -16.13 0.88 8.50
N THR A 112 -16.17 0.08 7.42
CA THR A 112 -16.19 0.61 6.05
C THR A 112 -17.29 -0.04 5.21
N SER A 113 -18.01 0.78 4.46
CA SER A 113 -18.94 0.32 3.44
C SER A 113 -18.23 -0.04 2.12
N GLY A 114 -16.98 0.40 1.94
CA GLY A 114 -16.17 0.10 0.76
C GLY A 114 -15.84 -1.38 0.62
N ASN A 115 -15.51 -1.78 -0.60
CA ASN A 115 -14.91 -3.08 -0.89
C ASN A 115 -13.42 -3.11 -0.53
N TYR A 116 -12.79 -1.93 -0.55
CA TYR A 116 -11.41 -1.71 -0.18
C TYR A 116 -11.31 -0.63 0.88
N VAL A 117 -10.29 -0.72 1.73
CA VAL A 117 -9.87 0.33 2.64
C VAL A 117 -8.36 0.45 2.62
N GLU A 118 -7.89 1.68 2.49
CA GLU A 118 -6.49 2.07 2.39
C GLU A 118 -6.14 2.90 3.63
N TYR A 119 -5.00 2.59 4.23
CA TYR A 119 -4.46 3.31 5.37
C TYR A 119 -3.14 3.95 4.97
N TYR A 120 -3.04 5.25 5.21
CA TYR A 120 -1.88 6.06 4.90
C TYR A 120 -1.28 6.63 6.17
N MET A 121 0.05 6.70 6.22
CA MET A 121 0.78 7.38 7.28
C MET A 121 1.90 8.19 6.62
N GLU A 122 1.98 9.48 6.93
CA GLU A 122 2.95 10.41 6.30
C GLU A 122 2.92 10.36 4.75
N GLY A 123 1.71 10.24 4.18
CA GLY A 123 1.48 10.15 2.73
C GLY A 123 1.82 8.79 2.10
N LYS A 124 2.31 7.81 2.85
CA LYS A 124 2.64 6.46 2.34
C LYS A 124 1.53 5.46 2.64
N LEU A 125 1.20 4.61 1.67
CA LEU A 125 0.27 3.50 1.86
C LEU A 125 0.91 2.43 2.75
N ILE A 126 0.41 2.25 3.97
CA ILE A 126 0.94 1.29 4.95
C ILE A 126 0.10 0.02 5.04
N LEU A 127 -1.18 0.07 4.66
CA LEU A 127 -2.07 -1.08 4.62
C LEU A 127 -3.15 -0.88 3.56
N HIS A 128 -3.42 -1.91 2.79
CA HIS A 128 -4.54 -1.96 1.85
C HIS A 128 -5.29 -3.27 2.03
N LEU A 129 -6.51 -3.19 2.55
CA LEU A 129 -7.39 -4.34 2.73
C LEU A 129 -8.43 -4.36 1.63
N ALA A 130 -8.68 -5.56 1.09
CA ALA A 130 -9.79 -5.85 0.19
C ALA A 130 -10.71 -6.88 0.85
N LYS A 131 -12.04 -6.73 0.70
CA LYS A 131 -12.96 -7.80 1.08
C LYS A 131 -12.67 -9.05 0.23
N LYS A 132 -12.70 -10.24 0.84
CA LYS A 132 -12.49 -11.53 0.15
C LYS A 132 -13.37 -11.69 -1.09
N SER A 133 -14.61 -11.18 -1.05
CA SER A 133 -15.56 -11.23 -2.16
C SER A 133 -15.14 -10.44 -3.40
N VAL A 134 -14.14 -9.55 -3.31
CA VAL A 134 -13.59 -8.82 -4.46
C VAL A 134 -12.10 -9.11 -4.69
N ALA A 135 -11.38 -9.62 -3.68
CA ALA A 135 -9.94 -9.88 -3.77
C ALA A 135 -9.57 -11.13 -4.59
N ASN A 136 -10.53 -12.03 -4.79
CA ASN A 136 -10.39 -13.29 -5.51
C ASN A 136 -11.12 -13.31 -6.87
N ARG A 137 -11.57 -12.14 -7.32
CA ARG A 137 -12.20 -11.96 -8.64
C ARG A 137 -11.19 -11.49 -9.67
#